data_AF-A0A938CJS3-F1
#
_entry.id   AF-A0A938CJS3-F1
#
_cell.length_a   1.000
_cell.length_b   1.000
_cell.length_c   1.000
_cell.angle_alpha   90.00
_cell.angle_beta   90.00
_cell.angle_gamma   90.00
#
_symmetry.space_group_name_H-M   'P 1'
#
loop_
_entity.id
_entity.type
_entity.pdbx_description
1 polymer ?
#
loop_
_entity_poly.entity_id
_entity_poly.type
_entity_poly.pdbx_seq_one_letter_code
_entity_poly.pdbx_strand_id
1 'polypeptide(L)'
;QDPKKILRSFQAFARAQMPVDCKIDFSGRGGGNPATEIPEDNPFIGRSAAALKDEFGRAAVLMGSGGSIPICRYFKDILGMDSILVGFGLGDDAIHSPNEKYDLESFRRGIRSWVRIMAALAR
;
A
#
# COMPACT_ATOMS: atom_id res chain seq x y z
N GLN A 1 6.38 -13.57 -0.86
CA GLN A 1 7.27 -13.67 -2.05
C GLN A 1 8.68 -13.18 -1.67
N ASP A 2 9.74 -13.71 -2.30
CA ASP A 2 11.12 -13.18 -2.18
C ASP A 2 11.46 -12.36 -3.44
N PRO A 3 11.58 -11.03 -3.35
CA PRO A 3 11.84 -10.19 -4.52
C PRO A 3 13.18 -10.47 -5.19
N LYS A 4 14.22 -10.89 -4.44
CA LYS A 4 15.53 -11.22 -5.00
C LYS A 4 15.46 -12.51 -5.82
N LYS A 5 14.72 -13.51 -5.33
CA LYS A 5 14.48 -14.75 -6.07
C LYS A 5 13.69 -14.47 -7.35
N ILE A 6 12.64 -13.65 -7.28
CA ILE A 6 11.82 -13.29 -8.44
C ILE A 6 12.65 -12.56 -9.50
N LEU A 7 13.45 -11.58 -9.10
CA LEU A 7 14.31 -10.85 -10.04
C LEU A 7 15.29 -11.78 -10.74
N ARG A 8 15.95 -12.69 -10.02
CA ARG A 8 16.85 -13.69 -10.62
C ARG A 8 16.13 -14.60 -11.61
N SER A 9 14.95 -15.10 -11.25
CA SER A 9 14.15 -15.95 -12.13
C SER A 9 13.72 -15.20 -13.41
N PHE A 10 13.28 -13.95 -13.28
CA PHE A 10 12.93 -13.11 -14.41
C PHE A 10 14.12 -12.85 -15.33
N GLN A 11 15.28 -12.49 -14.77
CA GLN A 11 16.49 -12.24 -15.54
C GLN A 11 16.95 -13.49 -16.30
N ALA A 12 16.88 -14.67 -15.67
CA ALA A 12 17.22 -15.94 -16.31
C ALA A 12 16.27 -16.24 -17.47
N PHE A 13 14.95 -16.09 -17.25
CA PHE A 13 13.95 -16.26 -18.29
C PHE A 13 14.19 -15.30 -19.46
N ALA A 14 14.33 -14.00 -19.19
CA ALA A 14 14.51 -12.98 -20.22
C ALA A 14 15.77 -13.25 -21.06
N ARG A 15 16.89 -13.64 -20.44
CA ARG A 15 18.11 -14.05 -21.16
C ARG A 15 17.89 -15.26 -22.06
N ALA A 16 17.11 -16.25 -21.61
CA ALA A 16 16.82 -17.45 -22.40
C ALA A 16 15.93 -17.19 -23.61
N GLN A 17 15.18 -16.07 -23.63
CA GLN A 17 14.36 -15.66 -24.77
C GLN A 17 15.10 -14.76 -25.77
N MET A 18 16.37 -14.41 -25.53
CA MET A 18 17.09 -13.46 -26.37
C MET A 18 17.48 -14.07 -27.73
N PRO A 19 17.19 -13.37 -28.85
CA PRO A 19 17.80 -13.66 -30.13
C PRO A 19 19.33 -13.55 -30.09
N VAL A 20 20.02 -14.28 -30.95
CA VAL A 20 21.49 -14.38 -30.98
C VAL A 20 22.19 -13.05 -31.30
N ASP A 21 21.50 -12.12 -31.96
CA ASP A 21 21.99 -10.81 -32.38
C ASP A 21 21.61 -9.68 -31.42
N CYS A 22 20.95 -10.01 -30.30
CA CYS A 22 20.43 -9.05 -29.35
C CYS A 22 21.11 -9.17 -27.98
N LYS A 23 21.22 -8.06 -27.25
CA LYS A 23 21.77 -8.01 -25.89
C LYS A 23 20.75 -7.43 -24.91
N ILE A 24 20.71 -7.96 -23.69
CA ILE A 24 19.92 -7.43 -22.58
C ILE A 24 20.84 -7.01 -21.42
N ASP A 25 20.68 -5.76 -20.99
CA ASP A 25 21.31 -5.20 -19.80
C ASP A 25 20.23 -4.83 -18.78
N PHE A 26 20.41 -5.25 -17.53
CA PHE A 26 19.47 -4.96 -16.45
C PHE A 26 20.03 -3.80 -15.60
N SER A 27 19.32 -2.68 -15.57
CA SER A 27 19.67 -1.50 -14.76
C SER A 27 18.60 -1.24 -13.68
N GLY A 28 18.99 -0.55 -12.60
CA GLY A 28 18.10 -0.15 -11.51
C GLY A 28 18.60 -0.55 -10.12
N ARG A 29 18.08 0.11 -9.07
CA ARG A 29 18.28 -0.32 -7.69
C ARG A 29 17.50 -1.62 -7.49
N GLY A 30 18.20 -2.75 -7.58
CA GLY A 30 17.62 -4.06 -7.32
C GLY A 30 17.13 -4.21 -5.88
N GLY A 31 16.47 -5.34 -5.60
CA GLY A 31 16.17 -5.78 -4.24
C GLY A 31 14.70 -5.93 -3.93
N GLY A 32 13.83 -5.12 -4.57
CA GLY A 32 12.38 -5.09 -4.31
C GLY A 32 12.05 -4.92 -2.81
N ASN A 33 10.77 -4.97 -2.46
CA ASN A 33 10.36 -5.07 -1.06
C ASN A 33 9.35 -6.21 -0.93
N PRO A 34 9.39 -6.99 0.17
CA PRO A 34 8.31 -7.90 0.48
C PRO A 34 6.98 -7.17 0.58
N ALA A 35 5.88 -7.89 0.34
CA ALA A 35 4.56 -7.40 0.70
C ALA A 35 4.53 -7.05 2.20
N THR A 36 3.80 -6.00 2.53
CA THR A 36 3.54 -5.62 3.93
C THR A 36 2.17 -6.14 4.31
N GLU A 37 2.11 -6.81 5.45
CA GLU A 37 0.90 -7.33 6.05
C GLU A 37 0.95 -7.06 7.56
N ILE A 38 -0.23 -6.93 8.17
CA ILE A 38 -0.40 -6.82 9.61
C ILE A 38 -1.48 -7.84 10.01
N PRO A 39 -1.49 -8.33 11.26
CA PRO A 39 -2.49 -9.30 11.71
C PRO A 39 -3.92 -8.75 11.57
N GLU A 40 -4.85 -9.56 11.06
CA GLU A 40 -6.26 -9.15 10.88
C GLU A 40 -6.95 -8.82 12.20
N ASP A 41 -6.51 -9.45 13.29
CA ASP A 41 -6.99 -9.23 14.66
C ASP A 41 -6.29 -8.05 15.35
N ASN A 42 -5.46 -7.27 14.64
CA ASN A 42 -4.84 -6.09 15.20
C ASN A 42 -5.93 -5.10 15.68
N PRO A 43 -5.97 -4.76 16.98
CA PRO A 43 -7.06 -4.00 17.57
C PRO A 43 -7.18 -2.58 16.99
N PHE A 44 -6.09 -2.04 16.45
CA PHE A 44 -6.09 -0.72 15.83
C PHE A 44 -6.81 -0.72 14.47
N ILE A 45 -6.92 -1.86 13.79
CA ILE A 45 -7.75 -2.02 12.57
C ILE A 45 -9.22 -1.80 12.93
N GLY A 46 -9.71 -2.53 13.94
CA GLY A 46 -11.10 -2.44 14.39
C GLY A 46 -11.48 -1.03 14.87
N ARG A 47 -10.59 -0.39 15.65
CA ARG A 47 -10.78 1.00 16.13
C ARG A 47 -10.82 2.00 14.97
N SER A 48 -9.93 1.85 14.00
CA SER A 48 -9.90 2.72 12.81
C SER A 48 -11.14 2.51 11.94
N ALA A 49 -11.57 1.27 11.72
CA ALA A 49 -12.77 0.94 10.97
C ALA A 49 -14.05 1.48 11.61
N ALA A 50 -14.15 1.43 12.96
CA ALA A 50 -15.26 2.04 13.69
C ALA A 50 -15.28 3.57 13.53
N ALA A 51 -14.14 4.23 13.68
CA ALA A 51 -14.01 5.67 13.47
C ALA A 51 -14.39 6.11 12.04
N LEU A 52 -14.04 5.29 11.04
CA LEU A 52 -14.47 5.49 9.66
C LEU A 52 -15.97 5.28 9.49
N LYS A 53 -16.56 4.26 10.12
CA LYS A 53 -18.02 4.04 10.08
C LYS A 53 -18.78 5.23 10.65
N ASP A 54 -18.30 5.83 11.73
CA ASP A 54 -18.91 7.02 12.33
C ASP A 54 -18.87 8.25 11.41
N GLU A 55 -17.82 8.39 10.60
CA GLU A 55 -17.73 9.47 9.61
C GLU A 55 -18.51 9.16 8.33
N PHE A 56 -18.50 7.90 7.89
CA PHE A 56 -19.01 7.48 6.59
C PHE A 56 -20.46 6.97 6.59
N GLY A 57 -21.01 6.62 7.75
CA GLY A 57 -22.34 6.03 7.91
C GLY A 57 -22.45 4.59 7.41
N ARG A 58 -21.33 4.00 6.96
CA ARG A 58 -21.25 2.64 6.41
C ARG A 58 -19.98 1.94 6.89
N ALA A 59 -19.98 0.61 6.90
CA ALA A 59 -18.80 -0.16 7.28
C ALA A 59 -17.62 0.14 6.35
N ALA A 60 -16.42 0.30 6.94
CA ALA A 60 -15.18 0.38 6.19
C ALA A 60 -14.86 -0.99 5.58
N VAL A 61 -14.30 -0.98 4.37
CA VAL A 61 -13.82 -2.19 3.70
C VAL A 61 -12.38 -2.44 4.15
N LEU A 62 -12.10 -3.66 4.63
CA LEU A 62 -10.74 -4.13 4.85
C LEU A 62 -10.27 -4.80 3.56
N MET A 63 -9.18 -4.30 2.98
CA MET A 63 -8.67 -4.81 1.71
C MET A 63 -7.16 -4.68 1.61
N GLY A 64 -6.55 -5.58 0.82
CA GLY A 64 -5.20 -5.39 0.31
C GLY A 64 -5.19 -4.40 -0.87
N SER A 65 -4.01 -3.87 -1.18
CA SER A 65 -3.77 -3.01 -2.35
C SER A 65 -2.59 -3.54 -3.16
N GLY A 66 -2.64 -3.38 -4.48
CA GLY A 66 -1.52 -3.68 -5.37
C GLY A 66 -0.45 -2.58 -5.40
N GLY A 67 -0.72 -1.42 -4.79
CA GLY A 67 0.25 -0.34 -4.65
C GLY A 67 1.41 -0.71 -3.73
N SER A 68 2.53 -0.01 -3.86
CA SER A 68 3.73 -0.24 -3.05
C SER A 68 4.09 0.99 -2.21
N ILE A 69 4.14 0.83 -0.89
CA ILE A 69 4.62 1.84 0.07
C ILE A 69 5.72 1.20 0.93
N PRO A 70 6.99 1.17 0.46
CA PRO A 70 8.07 0.41 1.10
C PRO A 70 8.35 0.76 2.57
N ILE A 71 8.10 2.01 2.97
CA ILE A 71 8.39 2.48 4.33
C ILE A 71 7.56 1.73 5.39
N CYS A 72 6.37 1.23 5.05
CA CYS A 72 5.55 0.44 5.98
C CYS A 72 6.26 -0.84 6.40
N ARG A 73 6.96 -1.49 5.46
CA ARG A 73 7.79 -2.66 5.76
C ARG A 73 8.96 -2.29 6.66
N TYR A 74 9.60 -1.15 6.41
CA TYR A 74 10.73 -0.69 7.22
C TYR A 74 10.32 -0.33 8.65
N PHE A 75 9.13 0.24 8.87
CA PHE A 75 8.63 0.43 10.24
C PHE A 75 8.52 -0.90 10.99
N LYS A 76 8.05 -1.96 10.32
CA LYS A 76 7.99 -3.29 10.91
C LYS A 76 9.37 -3.88 11.19
N ASP A 77 10.25 -3.86 10.19
CA ASP A 77 11.57 -4.52 10.29
C ASP A 77 12.54 -3.78 11.23
N ILE A 78 12.47 -2.45 11.28
CA ILE A 78 13.41 -1.61 12.05
C ILE A 78 12.86 -1.28 13.44
N LEU A 79 11.58 -0.92 13.53
CA LEU A 79 10.97 -0.46 14.79
C LEU A 79 10.07 -1.51 15.44
N GLY A 80 9.78 -2.63 14.78
CA GLY A 80 8.81 -3.62 15.26
C GLY A 80 7.35 -3.15 15.18
N MET A 81 7.07 -2.05 14.49
CA MET A 81 5.77 -1.39 14.49
C MET A 81 4.92 -1.76 13.26
N ASP A 82 3.66 -2.10 13.50
CA ASP A 82 2.67 -2.26 12.43
C ASP A 82 2.24 -0.90 11.87
N SER A 83 1.98 -0.84 10.56
CA SER A 83 1.47 0.34 9.87
C SER A 83 0.07 0.08 9.36
N ILE A 84 -0.91 0.82 9.87
CA ILE A 84 -2.28 0.80 9.32
C ILE A 84 -2.38 1.86 8.24
N LEU A 85 -2.82 1.42 7.05
CA LEU A 85 -3.10 2.30 5.93
C LEU A 85 -4.59 2.62 5.88
N VAL A 86 -4.90 3.91 5.93
CA VAL A 86 -6.26 4.44 5.76
C VAL A 86 -6.26 5.35 4.55
N GLY A 87 -7.04 4.98 3.53
CA GLY A 87 -7.13 5.71 2.26
C GLY A 87 -8.52 6.27 2.03
N PHE A 88 -8.58 7.39 1.30
CA PHE A 88 -9.82 8.05 0.89
C PHE A 88 -9.88 8.25 -0.63
N GLY A 89 -8.89 7.72 -1.36
CA GLY A 89 -8.86 7.82 -2.82
C GLY A 89 -9.98 6.98 -3.45
N LEU A 90 -10.53 7.49 -4.55
CA LEU A 90 -11.54 6.83 -5.34
C LEU A 90 -10.92 6.15 -6.57
N GLY A 91 -11.63 5.18 -7.13
CA GLY A 91 -11.14 4.43 -8.30
C GLY A 91 -10.95 5.30 -9.55
N ASP A 92 -11.58 6.46 -9.61
CA ASP A 92 -11.48 7.44 -10.70
C ASP A 92 -10.50 8.58 -10.41
N ASP A 93 -9.75 8.54 -9.30
CA ASP A 93 -8.75 9.58 -8.99
C ASP A 93 -7.56 9.56 -9.95
N ALA A 94 -7.40 8.50 -10.76
CA ALA A 94 -6.42 8.41 -11.84
C ALA A 94 -4.96 8.66 -11.38
N ILE A 95 -4.59 8.12 -10.20
CA ILE A 95 -3.23 8.25 -9.65
C ILE A 95 -2.19 7.81 -10.70
N HIS A 96 -1.18 8.66 -10.93
CA HIS A 96 -0.14 8.48 -11.96
C HIS A 96 -0.63 8.54 -13.41
N SER A 97 -1.82 9.09 -13.66
CA SER A 97 -2.40 9.21 -15.01
C SER A 97 -2.85 10.66 -15.29
N PRO A 98 -3.04 11.04 -16.56
CA PRO A 98 -3.61 12.34 -16.90
C PRO A 98 -4.97 12.57 -16.23
N ASN A 99 -5.26 13.83 -15.91
CA ASN A 99 -6.45 14.24 -15.16
C ASN A 99 -6.59 13.60 -13.78
N GLU A 100 -5.45 13.27 -13.15
CA GLU A 100 -5.40 12.94 -11.73
C GLU A 100 -6.16 14.00 -10.92
N LYS A 101 -7.08 13.56 -10.07
CA LYS A 101 -7.93 14.43 -9.27
C LYS A 101 -8.09 13.86 -7.87
N TYR A 102 -8.59 14.71 -6.98
CA TYR A 102 -8.94 14.30 -5.64
C TYR A 102 -10.33 14.82 -5.29
N ASP A 103 -11.19 13.91 -4.83
CA ASP A 103 -12.56 14.23 -4.51
C ASP A 103 -12.68 15.14 -3.27
N LEU A 104 -13.51 16.20 -3.38
CA LEU A 104 -13.64 17.20 -2.31
C LEU A 104 -14.39 16.66 -1.08
N GLU A 105 -15.30 15.71 -1.27
CA GLU A 105 -15.95 15.04 -0.15
C GLU A 105 -14.93 14.19 0.61
N SER A 106 -14.12 13.42 -0.12
CA SER A 106 -13.02 12.60 0.40
C SER A 106 -11.97 13.45 1.13
N PHE A 107 -11.64 14.64 0.63
CA PHE A 107 -10.80 15.61 1.35
C PHE A 107 -11.38 16.03 2.69
N ARG A 108 -12.63 16.50 2.70
CA ARG A 108 -13.27 17.02 3.92
C ARG A 108 -13.55 15.93 4.95
N ARG A 109 -14.07 14.79 4.49
CA ARG A 109 -14.37 13.63 5.33
C ARG A 109 -13.08 12.97 5.81
N GLY A 110 -12.05 12.89 4.97
CA GLY A 110 -10.74 12.35 5.34
C GLY A 110 -10.10 13.08 6.51
N ILE A 111 -10.19 14.42 6.54
CA ILE A 111 -9.73 15.22 7.69
C ILE A 111 -10.48 14.82 8.96
N ARG A 112 -11.82 14.75 8.91
CA ARG A 112 -12.63 14.37 10.08
C ARG A 112 -12.40 12.92 10.51
N SER A 113 -12.21 12.02 9.55
CA SER A 113 -11.82 10.63 9.81
C SER A 113 -10.51 10.55 10.58
N TRP A 114 -9.48 11.29 10.18
CA TRP A 114 -8.21 11.29 10.92
C TRP A 114 -8.36 11.80 12.35
N VAL A 115 -9.14 12.85 12.57
CA VAL A 115 -9.46 13.32 13.93
C VAL A 115 -10.13 12.22 14.76
N ARG A 116 -11.12 11.53 14.20
CA ARG A 116 -11.82 10.41 14.87
C ARG A 116 -10.90 9.23 15.13
N ILE A 117 -10.04 8.87 14.17
CA ILE A 117 -9.07 7.77 14.29
C ILE A 117 -8.09 8.08 15.41
N MET A 118 -7.45 9.25 15.40
CA MET A 118 -6.52 9.64 16.47
C MET A 118 -7.21 9.63 17.85
N ALA A 119 -8.44 10.13 17.95
CA ALA A 119 -9.22 10.10 19.19
C ALA A 119 -9.58 8.67 19.64
N ALA A 120 -9.85 7.75 18.72
CA ALA A 120 -10.14 6.35 19.03
C ALA A 120 -8.90 5.56 19.41
N LEU A 121 -7.73 5.90 18.86
CA LEU A 121 -6.46 5.25 19.16
C LEU A 121 -5.84 5.73 20.50
N ALA A 122 -6.18 6.94 20.94
CA ALA A 122 -5.69 7.51 22.21
C ALA A 122 -6.39 6.98 23.47
N ARG A 123 -7.38 6.10 23.33
CA ARG A 123 -8.13 5.48 24.43
C ARG A 123 -7.65 4.05 24.69
#